data_AF-A0A941CCG3-F1
#
_entry.id   AF-A0A941CCG3-F1
#
_cell.length_a   1.000
_cell.length_b   1.000
_cell.length_c   1.000
_cell.angle_alpha   90.00
_cell.angle_beta   90.00
_cell.angle_gamma   90.00
#
_symmetry.space_group_name_H-M   'P 1'
#
loop_
_entity.id
_entity.type
_entity.pdbx_description
1 polymer ?
#
loop_
_entity_poly.entity_id
_entity_poly.type
_entity_poly.pdbx_seq_one_letter_code
_entity_poly.pdbx_strand_id
1 'polypeptide(L)'
;MSILSGKKILIGITAGIAAYKTASLVRLFIKAGAEVKVVMTPAAKDFVTPLTLSTLSKNPVFSSFFDEEDENAEWNNHVELGLWADFMIIAPATANTLSKMSTGSSDNLLLATYLSAKCPVYFAPAMDLDMYQHPSTGATFKKLQEFGNIMIPAESGELASGLIGQGRMAEPEHIIDFIEKDILDQLPLKDQKVLITAGPTYEAIDPVRFIGNHSSGRMGIELAKAAANLGAQVTLVLGPSALKVDHSLINIVKVVSAASMYEAVVKEYSDCDIAIASAAVADYRPKNISNQKIKKADAEFAIELERTTDILKWMGAEKKNQFLVGFALETENEEENAKNKLKKKNLDLIVLNSLNDKGAGFKGQTNKVSLINHKLEIKAFELKTKAEVAVDIFEEINQLKNA
;
A
#
# COMPACT_ATOMS: atom_id res chain seq x y z
N MET A 1 -4.92 0.37 -6.59
CA MET A 1 -5.23 -0.07 -5.22
C MET A 1 -4.95 1.07 -4.26
N SER A 2 -5.81 1.25 -3.28
CA SER A 2 -5.69 2.32 -2.28
C SER A 2 -4.81 1.85 -1.10
N ILE A 3 -4.41 2.75 -0.21
CA ILE A 3 -3.75 2.43 1.07
C ILE A 3 -4.60 1.50 1.97
N LEU A 4 -5.91 1.40 1.68
CA LEU A 4 -6.85 0.49 2.32
C LEU A 4 -6.81 -0.93 1.76
N SER A 5 -6.09 -1.16 0.66
CA SER A 5 -6.03 -2.46 0.02
C SER A 5 -5.44 -3.53 0.94
N GLY A 6 -6.15 -4.65 1.08
CA GLY A 6 -5.77 -5.75 1.96
C GLY A 6 -6.05 -5.50 3.45
N LYS A 7 -6.57 -4.32 3.83
CA LYS A 7 -6.94 -4.06 5.23
C LYS A 7 -8.25 -4.75 5.59
N LYS A 8 -8.33 -5.23 6.84
CA LYS A 8 -9.54 -5.80 7.45
C LYS A 8 -10.31 -4.72 8.19
N ILE A 9 -11.52 -4.43 7.73
CA ILE A 9 -12.33 -3.30 8.21
C ILE A 9 -13.61 -3.83 8.83
N LEU A 10 -13.83 -3.53 10.11
CA LEU A 10 -15.08 -3.83 10.77
C LEU A 10 -15.97 -2.59 10.80
N ILE A 11 -17.14 -2.67 10.17
CA ILE A 11 -18.11 -1.57 10.15
C ILE A 11 -19.20 -1.85 11.19
N GLY A 12 -19.29 -0.95 12.18
CA GLY A 12 -20.37 -0.86 13.15
C GLY A 12 -21.52 0.01 12.64
N ILE A 13 -22.73 -0.53 12.50
CA ILE A 13 -23.89 0.23 12.02
C ILE A 13 -24.91 0.41 13.14
N THR A 14 -25.35 1.65 13.36
CA THR A 14 -26.34 1.99 14.40
C THR A 14 -27.65 2.52 13.81
N ALA A 15 -28.70 2.51 14.62
CA ALA A 15 -30.08 2.79 14.19
C ALA A 15 -30.34 4.28 13.93
N GLY A 16 -30.18 4.72 12.68
CA GLY A 16 -30.53 6.07 12.26
C GLY A 16 -30.71 6.16 10.75
N ILE A 17 -31.38 7.23 10.30
CA ILE A 17 -31.74 7.40 8.88
C ILE A 17 -30.54 7.31 7.93
N ALA A 18 -29.34 7.69 8.37
CA ALA A 18 -28.13 7.60 7.55
C ALA A 18 -27.62 6.16 7.32
N ALA A 19 -28.23 5.13 7.93
CA ALA A 19 -27.78 3.75 7.80
C ALA A 19 -27.87 3.23 6.36
N TYR A 20 -28.76 3.75 5.50
CA TYR A 20 -28.78 3.37 4.08
C TYR A 20 -27.47 3.70 3.35
N LYS A 21 -26.74 4.76 3.77
CA LYS A 21 -25.47 5.17 3.15
C LYS A 21 -24.36 4.12 3.36
N THR A 22 -24.52 3.23 4.34
CA THR A 22 -23.53 2.19 4.65
C THR A 22 -23.36 1.17 3.53
N ALA A 23 -24.39 0.95 2.71
CA ALA A 23 -24.29 0.12 1.52
C ALA A 23 -23.23 0.69 0.53
N SER A 24 -23.26 2.00 0.30
CA SER A 24 -22.25 2.69 -0.51
C SER A 24 -20.87 2.64 0.16
N LEU A 25 -20.80 2.86 1.48
CA LEU A 25 -19.55 2.82 2.23
C LEU A 25 -18.87 1.44 2.14
N VAL A 26 -19.62 0.34 2.34
CA VAL A 26 -19.11 -1.04 2.15
C VAL A 26 -18.55 -1.20 0.74
N ARG A 27 -19.30 -0.76 -0.29
CA ARG A 27 -18.88 -0.88 -1.68
C ARG A 27 -17.59 -0.10 -1.96
N LEU A 28 -17.42 1.07 -1.36
CA LEU A 28 -16.19 1.87 -1.51
C LEU A 28 -14.99 1.17 -0.88
N PHE A 29 -15.11 0.62 0.33
CA PHE A 29 -14.03 -0.16 0.95
C PHE A 29 -13.67 -1.40 0.12
N ILE A 30 -14.65 -2.15 -0.38
CA ILE A 30 -14.43 -3.30 -1.25
C ILE A 30 -13.73 -2.87 -2.56
N LYS A 31 -14.13 -1.74 -3.14
CA LYS A 31 -13.48 -1.17 -4.34
C LYS A 31 -12.04 -0.74 -4.06
N ALA A 32 -11.75 -0.25 -2.86
CA ALA A 32 -10.40 0.10 -2.41
C ALA A 32 -9.51 -1.15 -2.18
N GLY A 33 -10.09 -2.35 -2.18
CA GLY A 33 -9.39 -3.62 -2.03
C GLY A 33 -9.37 -4.14 -0.59
N ALA A 34 -10.16 -3.56 0.32
CA ALA A 34 -10.26 -3.99 1.71
C ALA A 34 -11.16 -5.23 1.86
N GLU A 35 -10.94 -5.98 2.94
CA GLU A 35 -11.86 -6.99 3.44
C GLU A 35 -12.81 -6.34 4.45
N VAL A 36 -14.12 -6.55 4.30
CA VAL A 36 -15.12 -5.87 5.12
C VAL A 36 -15.98 -6.88 5.87
N LYS A 37 -16.10 -6.71 7.18
CA LYS A 37 -17.13 -7.35 8.00
C LYS A 37 -18.04 -6.29 8.60
N VAL A 38 -19.28 -6.67 8.90
CA VAL A 38 -20.28 -5.74 9.42
C VAL A 38 -20.87 -6.30 10.71
N VAL A 39 -20.90 -5.45 11.74
CA VAL A 39 -21.68 -5.65 12.95
C VAL A 39 -22.68 -4.52 13.07
N MET A 40 -23.93 -4.80 13.43
CA MET A 40 -24.96 -3.78 13.55
C MET A 40 -25.75 -3.94 14.84
N THR A 41 -26.28 -2.83 15.36
CA THR A 41 -27.23 -2.89 16.47
C THR A 41 -28.53 -3.57 16.01
N PRO A 42 -29.28 -4.28 16.87
CA PRO A 42 -30.56 -4.88 16.48
C PRO A 42 -31.52 -3.90 15.80
N ALA A 43 -31.64 -2.67 16.33
CA ALA A 43 -32.49 -1.63 15.78
C ALA A 43 -32.02 -1.05 14.43
N ALA A 44 -30.79 -1.33 13.98
CA ALA A 44 -30.31 -0.89 12.67
C ALA A 44 -30.94 -1.71 11.52
N LYS A 45 -31.45 -2.91 11.81
CA LYS A 45 -32.12 -3.79 10.83
C LYS A 45 -33.34 -3.12 10.18
N ASP A 46 -34.00 -2.21 10.91
CA ASP A 46 -35.17 -1.46 10.43
C ASP A 46 -34.81 -0.39 9.39
N PHE A 47 -33.54 0.02 9.31
CA PHE A 47 -33.06 1.07 8.40
C PHE A 47 -32.27 0.53 7.21
N VAL A 48 -31.55 -0.57 7.39
CA VAL A 48 -30.77 -1.24 6.34
C VAL A 48 -30.74 -2.74 6.56
N THR A 49 -31.04 -3.51 5.51
CA THR A 49 -31.18 -4.96 5.64
C THR A 49 -29.83 -5.66 5.73
N PRO A 50 -29.67 -6.65 6.63
CA PRO A 50 -28.46 -7.49 6.69
C PRO A 50 -28.12 -8.14 5.35
N LEU A 51 -29.13 -8.56 4.57
CA LEU A 51 -28.94 -9.19 3.25
C LEU A 51 -28.21 -8.29 2.25
N THR A 52 -28.52 -6.99 2.22
CA THR A 52 -27.86 -6.04 1.33
C THR A 52 -26.38 -5.93 1.68
N LEU A 53 -26.09 -5.79 2.97
CA LEU A 53 -24.74 -5.58 3.48
C LEU A 53 -23.90 -6.86 3.37
N SER A 54 -24.48 -8.04 3.58
CA SER A 54 -23.77 -9.31 3.43
C SER A 54 -23.39 -9.58 1.98
N THR A 55 -24.30 -9.26 1.04
CA THR A 55 -24.05 -9.37 -0.40
C THR A 55 -22.91 -8.46 -0.84
N LEU A 56 -22.91 -7.20 -0.37
CA LEU A 56 -21.88 -6.22 -0.75
C LEU A 56 -20.53 -6.50 -0.11
N SER A 57 -20.51 -6.87 1.18
CA SER A 57 -19.28 -7.17 1.92
C SER A 57 -18.71 -8.56 1.63
N LYS A 58 -19.51 -9.44 1.01
CA LYS A 58 -19.22 -10.87 0.80
C LYS A 58 -18.97 -11.63 2.11
N ASN A 59 -19.51 -11.14 3.22
CA ASN A 59 -19.37 -11.71 4.55
C ASN A 59 -20.73 -11.69 5.28
N PRO A 60 -20.96 -12.57 6.28
CA PRO A 60 -22.12 -12.46 7.15
C PRO A 60 -22.18 -11.11 7.89
N VAL A 61 -23.40 -10.68 8.23
CA VAL A 61 -23.65 -9.48 9.02
C VAL A 61 -24.11 -9.90 10.41
N PHE A 62 -23.40 -9.45 11.44
CA PHE A 62 -23.65 -9.84 12.81
C PHE A 62 -24.51 -8.80 13.53
N SER A 63 -25.43 -9.24 14.40
CA SER A 63 -26.32 -8.32 15.12
C SER A 63 -26.76 -8.77 16.52
N SER A 64 -26.54 -10.04 16.85
CA SER A 64 -26.89 -10.69 18.11
C SER A 64 -25.76 -11.61 18.55
N PHE A 65 -25.69 -11.97 19.84
CA PHE A 65 -24.65 -12.85 20.36
C PHE A 65 -24.77 -14.30 19.87
N PHE A 66 -25.95 -14.71 19.46
CA PHE A 66 -26.25 -16.00 18.82
C PHE A 66 -27.45 -15.78 17.91
N ASP A 67 -27.66 -16.67 16.94
CA ASP A 67 -28.89 -16.67 16.14
C ASP A 67 -30.04 -17.21 16.99
N GLU A 68 -31.09 -16.41 17.19
CA GLU A 68 -32.24 -16.82 18.01
C GLU A 68 -33.15 -17.81 17.28
N GLU A 69 -33.01 -17.92 15.95
CA GLU A 69 -33.84 -18.79 15.09
C GLU A 69 -33.18 -20.15 14.79
N ASP A 70 -31.92 -20.35 15.18
CA ASP A 70 -31.19 -21.61 14.98
C ASP A 70 -30.93 -22.31 16.32
N GLU A 71 -31.48 -23.51 16.51
CA GLU A 71 -31.28 -24.33 17.71
C GLU A 71 -29.82 -24.76 17.93
N ASN A 72 -28.99 -24.72 16.87
CA ASN A 72 -27.54 -24.97 16.92
C ASN A 72 -26.71 -23.70 16.76
N ALA A 73 -27.30 -22.52 16.99
CA ALA A 73 -26.65 -21.24 16.79
C ALA A 73 -25.28 -21.16 17.46
N GLU A 74 -24.26 -20.92 16.64
CA GLU A 74 -22.92 -20.63 17.14
C GLU A 74 -22.87 -19.23 17.76
N TRP A 75 -22.09 -19.11 18.85
CA TRP A 75 -21.87 -17.84 19.52
C TRP A 75 -21.04 -16.91 18.65
N ASN A 76 -21.58 -15.74 18.34
CA ASN A 76 -20.87 -14.67 17.65
C ASN A 76 -19.81 -14.05 18.58
N ASN A 77 -18.55 -14.41 18.32
CA ASN A 77 -17.44 -14.00 19.16
C ASN A 77 -17.05 -12.52 18.95
N HIS A 78 -17.56 -11.67 19.82
CA HIS A 78 -17.28 -10.23 19.83
C HIS A 78 -15.78 -9.89 19.96
N VAL A 79 -14.99 -10.74 20.63
CA VAL A 79 -13.53 -10.55 20.78
C VAL A 79 -12.82 -10.82 19.47
N GLU A 80 -13.15 -11.93 18.80
CA GLU A 80 -12.56 -12.26 17.50
C GLU A 80 -12.88 -11.21 16.43
N LEU A 81 -14.11 -10.67 16.43
CA LEU A 81 -14.48 -9.58 15.53
C LEU A 81 -13.60 -8.33 15.78
N GLY A 82 -13.38 -7.98 17.06
CA GLY A 82 -12.54 -6.84 17.44
C GLY A 82 -11.05 -7.04 17.14
N LEU A 83 -10.54 -8.27 17.27
CA LEU A 83 -9.15 -8.62 16.96
C LEU A 83 -8.89 -8.82 15.46
N TRP A 84 -9.92 -9.17 14.70
CA TRP A 84 -9.80 -9.40 13.25
C TRP A 84 -9.54 -8.10 12.48
N ALA A 85 -10.05 -6.97 12.98
CA ALA A 85 -10.04 -5.71 12.26
C ALA A 85 -8.70 -4.95 12.43
N ASP A 86 -8.14 -4.45 11.32
CA ASP A 86 -7.04 -3.48 11.33
C ASP A 86 -7.52 -2.09 11.81
N PHE A 87 -8.80 -1.78 11.60
CA PHE A 87 -9.52 -0.70 12.27
C PHE A 87 -11.03 -0.95 12.26
N MET A 88 -11.74 -0.33 13.20
CA MET A 88 -13.20 -0.34 13.28
C MET A 88 -13.76 1.04 12.92
N ILE A 89 -14.86 1.11 12.19
CA ILE A 89 -15.61 2.36 11.98
C ILE A 89 -17.07 2.20 12.39
N ILE A 90 -17.58 3.08 13.25
CA ILE A 90 -19.00 3.15 13.58
C ILE A 90 -19.65 4.24 12.71
N ALA A 91 -20.43 3.83 11.71
CA ALA A 91 -21.06 4.70 10.73
C ALA A 91 -22.43 4.13 10.28
N PRO A 92 -23.54 4.86 10.46
CA PRO A 92 -23.66 6.05 11.32
C PRO A 92 -23.44 5.70 12.79
N ALA A 93 -22.86 6.64 13.54
CA ALA A 93 -22.82 6.62 14.99
C ALA A 93 -23.91 7.54 15.57
N THR A 94 -25.01 6.96 16.01
CA THR A 94 -26.14 7.70 16.60
C THR A 94 -25.80 8.17 18.02
N ALA A 95 -26.49 9.22 18.49
CA ALA A 95 -26.29 9.75 19.85
C ALA A 95 -26.45 8.68 20.94
N ASN A 96 -27.40 7.75 20.77
CA ASN A 96 -27.61 6.62 21.69
C ASN A 96 -26.38 5.71 21.79
N THR A 97 -25.84 5.25 20.67
CA THR A 97 -24.65 4.39 20.68
C THR A 97 -23.42 5.15 21.18
N LEU A 98 -23.22 6.40 20.75
CA LEU A 98 -22.10 7.23 21.20
C LEU A 98 -22.11 7.45 22.71
N SER A 99 -23.29 7.74 23.28
CA SER A 99 -23.44 7.87 24.73
C SER A 99 -23.02 6.58 25.44
N LYS A 100 -23.49 5.41 24.96
CA LYS A 100 -23.17 4.09 25.53
C LYS A 100 -21.68 3.75 25.41
N MET A 101 -21.04 4.06 24.28
CA MET A 101 -19.60 3.92 24.10
C MET A 101 -18.85 4.73 25.16
N SER A 102 -19.28 5.97 25.41
CA SER A 102 -18.62 6.87 26.36
C SER A 102 -18.77 6.44 27.83
N THR A 103 -19.81 5.68 28.16
CA THR A 103 -20.09 5.17 29.51
C THR A 103 -19.66 3.71 29.71
N GLY A 104 -19.23 3.02 28.65
CA GLY A 104 -18.86 1.60 28.71
C GLY A 104 -20.05 0.65 28.81
N SER A 105 -21.25 1.09 28.42
CA SER A 105 -22.43 0.21 28.36
C SER A 105 -22.29 -0.78 27.22
N SER A 106 -22.59 -2.06 27.47
CA SER A 106 -22.35 -3.17 26.54
C SER A 106 -23.58 -4.09 26.40
N ASP A 107 -24.69 -3.53 25.97
CA ASP A 107 -25.99 -4.23 25.93
C ASP A 107 -26.31 -4.91 24.58
N ASN A 108 -25.38 -4.85 23.62
CA ASN A 108 -25.53 -5.50 22.32
C ASN A 108 -24.16 -5.90 21.76
N LEU A 109 -24.17 -6.74 20.72
CA LEU A 109 -22.96 -7.28 20.11
C LEU A 109 -22.00 -6.18 19.63
N LEU A 110 -22.50 -5.13 18.98
CA LEU A 110 -21.67 -4.03 18.45
C LEU A 110 -20.88 -3.34 19.57
N LEU A 111 -21.53 -3.05 20.70
CA LEU A 111 -20.87 -2.41 21.85
C LEU A 111 -19.87 -3.35 22.54
N ALA A 112 -20.20 -4.64 22.66
CA ALA A 112 -19.28 -5.63 23.19
C ALA A 112 -18.02 -5.77 22.31
N THR A 113 -18.21 -5.75 20.98
CA THR A 113 -17.09 -5.77 20.03
C THR A 113 -16.27 -4.49 20.10
N TYR A 114 -16.90 -3.31 20.20
CA TYR A 114 -16.21 -2.05 20.38
C TYR A 114 -15.30 -2.05 21.62
N LEU A 115 -15.80 -2.51 22.77
CA LEU A 115 -15.01 -2.59 24.00
C LEU A 115 -13.87 -3.62 23.93
N SER A 116 -13.97 -4.59 23.01
CA SER A 116 -12.94 -5.62 22.79
C SER A 116 -11.95 -5.24 21.70
N ALA A 117 -12.22 -4.20 20.91
CA ALA A 117 -11.35 -3.75 19.83
C ALA A 117 -9.97 -3.35 20.36
N LYS A 118 -8.93 -3.79 19.66
CA LYS A 118 -7.53 -3.40 19.92
C LYS A 118 -6.95 -2.51 18.83
N CYS A 119 -7.70 -2.33 17.75
CA CYS A 119 -7.36 -1.48 16.63
C CYS A 119 -7.91 -0.06 16.81
N PRO A 120 -7.46 0.92 15.99
CA PRO A 120 -8.05 2.25 15.96
C PRO A 120 -9.56 2.19 15.68
N VAL A 121 -10.33 3.02 16.38
CA VAL A 121 -11.78 3.10 16.20
C VAL A 121 -12.16 4.49 15.70
N TYR A 122 -12.76 4.55 14.51
CA TYR A 122 -13.37 5.73 13.93
C TYR A 122 -14.86 5.76 14.28
N PHE A 123 -15.43 6.97 14.39
CA PHE A 123 -16.88 7.13 14.47
C PHE A 123 -17.34 8.32 13.62
N ALA A 124 -18.40 8.11 12.85
CA ALA A 124 -19.03 9.13 12.00
C ALA A 124 -20.41 9.49 12.57
N PRO A 125 -20.53 10.58 13.36
CA PRO A 125 -21.79 10.94 14.01
C PRO A 125 -22.90 11.21 13.01
N ALA A 126 -24.11 10.77 13.36
CA ALA A 126 -25.32 11.08 12.60
C ALA A 126 -26.49 11.29 13.56
N MET A 127 -27.00 12.52 13.60
CA MET A 127 -28.15 12.90 14.44
C MET A 127 -28.74 14.22 13.97
N ASP A 128 -29.90 14.57 14.52
CA ASP A 128 -30.55 15.84 14.21
C ASP A 128 -29.75 17.04 14.77
N LEU A 129 -30.05 18.27 14.30
CA LEU A 129 -29.29 19.48 14.62
C LEU A 129 -29.22 19.73 16.13
N ASP A 130 -30.38 19.71 16.79
CA ASP A 130 -30.48 19.98 18.22
C ASP A 130 -29.78 18.89 19.04
N MET A 131 -29.85 17.64 18.59
CA MET A 131 -29.13 16.54 19.21
C MET A 131 -27.62 16.71 19.08
N TYR A 132 -27.14 17.18 17.93
CA TYR A 132 -25.71 17.40 17.67
C TYR A 132 -25.16 18.54 18.53
N GLN A 133 -25.93 19.62 18.67
CA GLN A 133 -25.56 20.79 19.48
C GLN A 133 -25.74 20.57 20.99
N HIS A 134 -26.43 19.52 21.40
CA HIS A 134 -26.73 19.29 22.81
C HIS A 134 -25.43 19.13 23.63
N PRO A 135 -25.31 19.74 24.83
CA PRO A 135 -24.09 19.68 25.64
C PRO A 135 -23.62 18.26 25.99
N SER A 136 -24.56 17.32 26.16
CA SER A 136 -24.21 15.91 26.42
C SER A 136 -23.50 15.25 25.23
N THR A 137 -23.89 15.61 24.00
CA THR A 137 -23.26 15.11 22.77
C THR A 137 -21.84 15.66 22.63
N GLY A 138 -21.66 16.96 22.87
CA GLY A 138 -20.33 17.57 22.91
C GLY A 138 -19.41 16.92 23.95
N ALA A 139 -19.92 16.69 25.17
CA ALA A 139 -19.17 15.98 26.22
C ALA A 139 -18.83 14.53 25.82
N THR A 140 -19.77 13.86 25.14
CA THR A 140 -19.58 12.50 24.62
C THR A 140 -18.47 12.45 23.57
N PHE A 141 -18.47 13.35 22.59
CA PHE A 141 -17.40 13.43 21.58
C PHE A 141 -16.03 13.62 22.22
N LYS A 142 -15.92 14.59 23.13
CA LYS A 142 -14.67 14.86 23.83
C LYS A 142 -14.17 13.62 24.58
N LYS A 143 -15.05 12.95 25.33
CA LYS A 143 -14.70 11.74 26.10
C LYS A 143 -14.25 10.59 25.19
N LEU A 144 -14.92 10.40 24.05
CA LEU A 144 -14.52 9.37 23.09
C LEU A 144 -13.16 9.69 22.45
N GLN A 145 -12.87 10.95 22.15
CA GLN A 145 -11.55 11.35 21.66
C GLN A 145 -10.46 11.17 22.73
N GLU A 146 -10.76 11.44 24.00
CA GLU A 146 -9.85 11.15 25.13
C GLU A 146 -9.54 9.65 25.29
N PHE A 147 -10.45 8.76 24.87
CA PHE A 147 -10.20 7.32 24.80
C PHE A 147 -9.36 6.90 23.58
N GLY A 148 -9.01 7.84 22.69
CA GLY A 148 -8.27 7.57 21.47
C GLY A 148 -9.14 7.21 20.26
N ASN A 149 -10.47 7.36 20.34
CA ASN A 149 -11.33 7.19 19.16
C ASN A 149 -11.21 8.41 18.23
N ILE A 150 -11.27 8.17 16.93
CA ILE A 150 -11.07 9.20 15.90
C ILE A 150 -12.42 9.63 15.35
N MET A 151 -12.76 10.90 15.55
CA MET A 151 -14.03 11.46 15.08
C MET A 151 -13.92 11.86 13.61
N ILE A 152 -14.82 11.32 12.79
CA ILE A 152 -15.09 11.84 11.44
C ILE A 152 -16.17 12.91 11.58
N PRO A 153 -15.90 14.19 11.28
CA PRO A 153 -16.86 15.26 11.52
C PRO A 153 -18.17 15.07 10.76
N ALA A 154 -19.29 15.40 11.42
CA ALA A 154 -20.59 15.47 10.75
C ALA A 154 -20.63 16.67 9.80
N GLU A 155 -21.29 16.50 8.68
CA GLU A 155 -21.50 17.54 7.67
C GLU A 155 -22.72 18.40 8.00
N SER A 156 -22.78 19.57 7.34
CA SER A 156 -23.93 20.48 7.40
C SER A 156 -24.78 20.37 6.14
N GLY A 157 -26.10 20.40 6.31
CA GLY A 157 -27.06 20.38 5.20
C GLY A 157 -28.48 20.20 5.69
N GLU A 158 -29.40 19.91 4.77
CA GLU A 158 -30.78 19.55 5.11
C GLU A 158 -30.83 18.20 5.84
N LEU A 159 -31.63 18.13 6.91
CA LEU A 159 -31.84 16.99 7.78
C LEU A 159 -33.24 16.41 7.58
N ALA A 160 -33.46 15.17 8.00
CA ALA A 160 -34.75 14.49 7.86
C ALA A 160 -35.89 15.17 8.65
N SER A 161 -35.57 15.99 9.65
CA SER A 161 -36.53 16.83 10.39
C SER A 161 -37.03 18.04 9.59
N GLY A 162 -36.39 18.38 8.46
CA GLY A 162 -36.58 19.63 7.73
C GLY A 162 -35.71 20.79 8.22
N LEU A 163 -34.90 20.58 9.27
CA LEU A 163 -33.91 21.56 9.71
C LEU A 163 -32.70 21.58 8.76
N ILE A 164 -31.97 22.71 8.76
CA ILE A 164 -30.71 22.86 8.03
C ILE A 164 -29.61 23.16 9.04
N GLY A 165 -28.58 22.32 9.09
CA GLY A 165 -27.45 22.50 9.99
C GLY A 165 -26.55 21.28 10.09
N GLN A 166 -25.64 21.30 11.07
CA GLN A 166 -24.69 20.23 11.31
C GLN A 166 -25.34 19.03 12.02
N GLY A 167 -24.98 17.81 11.61
CA GLY A 167 -25.48 16.57 12.22
C GLY A 167 -25.64 15.42 11.23
N ARG A 168 -25.56 15.72 9.93
CA ARG A 168 -25.61 14.73 8.86
C ARG A 168 -24.33 13.90 8.86
N MET A 169 -24.46 12.57 8.79
CA MET A 169 -23.30 11.70 8.57
C MET A 169 -22.56 12.14 7.32
N ALA A 170 -21.23 12.28 7.42
CA ALA A 170 -20.36 12.54 6.29
C ALA A 170 -20.67 11.61 5.11
N GLU A 171 -20.51 12.11 3.89
CA GLU A 171 -20.71 11.26 2.72
C GLU A 171 -19.70 10.11 2.71
N PRO A 172 -20.08 8.90 2.23
CA PRO A 172 -19.20 7.75 2.22
C PRO A 172 -17.83 8.01 1.59
N GLU A 173 -17.77 8.81 0.53
CA GLU A 173 -16.54 9.23 -0.13
C GLU A 173 -15.65 10.04 0.81
N HIS A 174 -16.21 11.02 1.53
CA HIS A 174 -15.46 11.82 2.50
C HIS A 174 -15.01 11.01 3.72
N ILE A 175 -15.78 10.00 4.13
CA ILE A 175 -15.36 9.04 5.17
C ILE A 175 -14.10 8.29 4.72
N ILE A 176 -14.10 7.78 3.48
CA ILE A 176 -12.95 7.07 2.90
C ILE A 176 -11.74 8.02 2.85
N ASP A 177 -11.90 9.21 2.27
CA ASP A 177 -10.82 10.19 2.14
C ASP A 177 -10.22 10.59 3.50
N PHE A 178 -11.07 10.76 4.51
CA PHE A 178 -10.62 11.07 5.87
C PHE A 178 -9.76 9.94 6.45
N ILE A 179 -10.21 8.69 6.35
CA ILE A 179 -9.49 7.53 6.87
C ILE A 179 -8.19 7.31 6.09
N GLU A 180 -8.21 7.41 4.76
CA GLU A 180 -7.00 7.28 3.95
C GLU A 180 -5.96 8.32 4.37
N LYS A 181 -6.38 9.57 4.53
CA LYS A 181 -5.50 10.65 4.99
C LYS A 181 -4.95 10.39 6.39
N ASP A 182 -5.81 10.02 7.35
CA ASP A 182 -5.39 9.75 8.73
C ASP A 182 -4.37 8.61 8.82
N ILE A 183 -4.59 7.53 8.05
CA ILE A 183 -3.63 6.43 7.95
C ILE A 183 -2.32 6.91 7.33
N LEU A 184 -2.37 7.62 6.19
CA LEU A 184 -1.18 8.14 5.51
C LEU A 184 -0.38 9.08 6.41
N ASP A 185 -1.06 9.90 7.22
CA ASP A 185 -0.46 10.87 8.12
C ASP A 185 0.43 10.22 9.20
N GLN A 186 0.24 8.94 9.48
CA GLN A 186 0.96 8.16 10.49
C GLN A 186 2.10 7.30 9.90
N LEU A 187 2.22 7.20 8.58
CA LEU A 187 3.17 6.29 7.95
C LEU A 187 4.59 6.89 7.86
N PRO A 188 5.63 6.04 7.96
CA PRO A 188 7.01 6.51 8.15
C PRO A 188 7.64 7.18 6.92
N LEU A 189 7.13 6.93 5.72
CA LEU A 189 7.59 7.55 4.48
C LEU A 189 6.60 8.58 3.92
N LYS A 190 5.66 9.05 4.74
CA LYS A 190 4.78 10.14 4.34
C LYS A 190 5.60 11.34 3.83
N ASP A 191 5.13 11.93 2.73
CA ASP A 191 5.75 13.08 2.05
C ASP A 191 7.16 12.81 1.48
N GLN A 192 7.69 11.58 1.59
CA GLN A 192 8.94 11.18 0.97
C GLN A 192 8.72 10.78 -0.50
N LYS A 193 9.66 11.15 -1.36
CA LYS A 193 9.68 10.79 -2.78
C LYS A 193 10.66 9.64 -3.02
N VAL A 194 10.17 8.54 -3.59
CA VAL A 194 10.96 7.34 -3.84
C VAL A 194 11.05 7.05 -5.34
N LEU A 195 12.26 7.09 -5.89
CA LEU A 195 12.53 6.73 -7.29
C LEU A 195 12.99 5.28 -7.38
N ILE A 196 12.33 4.46 -8.20
CA ILE A 196 12.69 3.05 -8.37
C ILE A 196 12.83 2.74 -9.86
N THR A 197 13.96 2.15 -10.25
CA THR A 197 14.09 1.54 -11.57
C THR A 197 13.80 0.05 -11.49
N ALA A 198 13.02 -0.47 -12.43
CA ALA A 198 12.60 -1.88 -12.45
C ALA A 198 12.50 -2.44 -13.87
N GLY A 199 12.61 -3.77 -13.99
CA GLY A 199 12.47 -4.47 -15.27
C GLY A 199 13.78 -4.56 -16.07
N PRO A 200 13.74 -5.20 -17.24
CA PRO A 200 14.86 -5.23 -18.18
C PRO A 200 14.90 -3.95 -19.03
N THR A 201 15.98 -3.73 -19.77
CA THR A 201 15.98 -2.84 -20.94
C THR A 201 16.19 -3.66 -22.20
N TYR A 202 15.55 -3.26 -23.30
CA TYR A 202 15.62 -3.88 -24.61
C TYR A 202 16.28 -2.93 -25.60
N GLU A 203 17.49 -3.29 -26.04
CA GLU A 203 18.28 -2.52 -26.99
C GLU A 203 18.01 -3.04 -28.40
N ALA A 204 17.37 -2.22 -29.23
CA ALA A 204 16.91 -2.62 -30.56
C ALA A 204 18.09 -2.91 -31.49
N ILE A 205 18.04 -4.05 -32.17
CA ILE A 205 18.93 -4.41 -33.29
C ILE A 205 18.28 -3.94 -34.60
N ASP A 206 17.00 -4.28 -34.74
CA ASP A 206 16.10 -3.90 -35.83
C ASP A 206 14.66 -3.76 -35.26
N PRO A 207 13.63 -3.42 -36.07
CA PRO A 207 12.27 -3.25 -35.55
C PRO A 207 11.62 -4.51 -34.97
N VAL A 208 12.25 -5.68 -35.08
CA VAL A 208 11.73 -6.99 -34.66
C VAL A 208 12.57 -7.62 -33.56
N ARG A 209 13.88 -7.35 -33.53
CA ARG A 209 14.86 -8.01 -32.66
C ARG A 209 15.52 -7.01 -31.72
N PHE A 210 15.80 -7.47 -30.51
CA PHE A 210 16.47 -6.70 -29.48
C PHE A 210 17.42 -7.57 -28.66
N ILE A 211 18.35 -6.92 -27.95
CA ILE A 211 19.17 -7.51 -26.89
C ILE A 211 18.56 -7.09 -25.56
N GLY A 212 18.42 -8.02 -24.62
CA GLY A 212 17.82 -7.70 -23.33
C GLY A 212 18.01 -8.79 -22.29
N ASN A 213 17.61 -8.47 -21.06
CA ASN A 213 17.81 -9.32 -19.89
C ASN A 213 16.51 -10.07 -19.53
N HIS A 214 16.63 -11.18 -18.79
CA HIS A 214 15.48 -12.01 -18.36
C HIS A 214 14.72 -11.48 -17.14
N SER A 215 14.90 -10.21 -16.77
CA SER A 215 14.19 -9.63 -15.63
C SER A 215 12.70 -9.50 -15.93
N SER A 216 11.87 -9.85 -14.95
CA SER A 216 10.42 -9.64 -15.00
C SER A 216 10.00 -8.25 -14.48
N GLY A 217 10.90 -7.55 -13.79
CA GLY A 217 10.62 -6.32 -13.04
C GLY A 217 9.89 -6.53 -11.70
N ARG A 218 9.58 -7.78 -11.33
CA ARG A 218 8.79 -8.09 -10.11
C ARG A 218 9.40 -7.49 -8.84
N MET A 219 10.71 -7.59 -8.63
CA MET A 219 11.35 -7.08 -7.41
C MET A 219 11.13 -5.56 -7.26
N GLY A 220 11.41 -4.78 -8.31
CA GLY A 220 11.20 -3.34 -8.29
C GLY A 220 9.72 -2.93 -8.15
N ILE A 221 8.80 -3.75 -8.67
CA ILE A 221 7.36 -3.55 -8.47
C ILE A 221 6.96 -3.79 -7.01
N GLU A 222 7.45 -4.85 -6.37
CA GLU A 222 7.16 -5.11 -4.96
C GLU A 222 7.81 -4.05 -4.05
N LEU A 223 9.01 -3.54 -4.40
CA LEU A 223 9.60 -2.37 -3.75
C LEU A 223 8.72 -1.13 -3.88
N ALA A 224 8.18 -0.85 -5.07
CA ALA A 224 7.30 0.28 -5.28
C ALA A 224 6.02 0.19 -4.44
N LYS A 225 5.43 -1.00 -4.35
CA LYS A 225 4.28 -1.25 -3.46
C LYS A 225 4.65 -1.09 -2.00
N ALA A 226 5.78 -1.63 -1.55
CA ALA A 226 6.24 -1.51 -0.18
C ALA A 226 6.46 -0.04 0.21
N ALA A 227 7.14 0.74 -0.64
CA ALA A 227 7.33 2.17 -0.44
C ALA A 227 6.00 2.93 -0.32
N ALA A 228 5.08 2.66 -1.25
CA ALA A 228 3.77 3.31 -1.29
C ALA A 228 2.89 2.94 -0.08
N ASN A 229 2.95 1.68 0.37
CA ASN A 229 2.27 1.22 1.58
C ASN A 229 2.87 1.81 2.86
N LEU A 230 4.08 2.36 2.80
CA LEU A 230 4.72 3.14 3.85
C LEU A 230 4.47 4.66 3.70
N GLY A 231 3.59 5.07 2.77
CA GLY A 231 3.16 6.46 2.59
C GLY A 231 3.97 7.27 1.58
N ALA A 232 4.96 6.66 0.91
CA ALA A 232 5.80 7.37 -0.04
C ALA A 232 5.08 7.68 -1.37
N GLN A 233 5.42 8.81 -1.97
CA GLN A 233 5.14 9.09 -3.38
C GLN A 233 6.21 8.40 -4.24
N VAL A 234 5.79 7.46 -5.09
CA VAL A 234 6.74 6.59 -5.81
C VAL A 234 6.74 6.91 -7.30
N THR A 235 7.91 7.20 -7.85
CA THR A 235 8.13 7.17 -9.30
C THR A 235 8.79 5.85 -9.67
N LEU A 236 8.05 4.98 -10.35
CA LEU A 236 8.52 3.68 -10.82
C LEU A 236 8.86 3.76 -12.32
N VAL A 237 10.16 3.88 -12.62
CA VAL A 237 10.69 3.80 -13.99
C VAL A 237 10.78 2.33 -14.39
N LEU A 238 9.80 1.88 -15.19
CA LEU A 238 9.55 0.47 -15.47
C LEU A 238 9.86 0.13 -16.92
N GLY A 239 10.87 -0.71 -17.11
CA GLY A 239 11.15 -1.39 -18.37
C GLY A 239 10.04 -2.36 -18.80
N PRO A 240 10.22 -3.09 -19.92
CA PRO A 240 9.23 -4.04 -20.42
C PRO A 240 8.82 -5.08 -19.38
N SER A 241 7.53 -5.12 -19.04
CA SER A 241 6.97 -6.07 -18.08
C SER A 241 5.48 -6.30 -18.36
N ALA A 242 5.04 -7.56 -18.20
CA ALA A 242 3.64 -7.95 -18.28
C ALA A 242 2.89 -7.74 -16.95
N LEU A 243 3.60 -7.39 -15.87
CA LEU A 243 3.01 -7.21 -14.54
C LEU A 243 2.28 -5.87 -14.46
N LYS A 244 1.07 -5.92 -13.89
CA LYS A 244 0.29 -4.72 -13.57
C LYS A 244 0.71 -4.17 -12.22
N VAL A 245 0.78 -2.86 -12.13
CA VAL A 245 0.98 -2.12 -10.88
C VAL A 245 -0.21 -1.18 -10.77
N ASP A 246 -0.97 -1.33 -9.70
CA ASP A 246 -2.13 -0.51 -9.43
C ASP A 246 -2.05 -0.04 -7.99
N HIS A 247 -1.55 1.17 -7.78
CA HIS A 247 -1.48 1.83 -6.48
C HIS A 247 -1.57 3.35 -6.67
N SER A 248 -2.41 4.04 -5.89
CA SER A 248 -2.66 5.50 -6.09
C SER A 248 -1.41 6.36 -5.91
N LEU A 249 -0.51 5.97 -5.01
CA LEU A 249 0.76 6.65 -4.76
C LEU A 249 1.91 6.25 -5.70
N ILE A 250 1.69 5.39 -6.71
CA ILE A 250 2.73 4.97 -7.66
C ILE A 250 2.47 5.59 -9.03
N ASN A 251 3.35 6.50 -9.44
CA ASN A 251 3.45 7.00 -10.80
C ASN A 251 4.38 6.08 -11.62
N ILE A 252 3.91 5.57 -12.76
CA ILE A 252 4.67 4.63 -13.59
C ILE A 252 5.19 5.34 -14.84
N VAL A 253 6.51 5.36 -15.01
CA VAL A 253 7.17 5.86 -16.22
C VAL A 253 7.65 4.66 -17.04
N LYS A 254 6.94 4.36 -18.13
CA LYS A 254 7.27 3.23 -19.01
C LYS A 254 8.45 3.58 -19.93
N VAL A 255 9.45 2.71 -19.94
CA VAL A 255 10.67 2.86 -20.76
C VAL A 255 10.98 1.56 -21.48
N VAL A 256 11.80 1.62 -22.52
CA VAL A 256 12.17 0.42 -23.31
C VAL A 256 13.68 0.19 -23.28
N SER A 257 14.48 1.21 -23.58
CA SER A 257 15.95 1.12 -23.64
C SER A 257 16.62 1.71 -22.41
N ALA A 258 17.89 1.37 -22.21
CA ALA A 258 18.76 1.95 -21.18
C ALA A 258 18.85 3.48 -21.31
N ALA A 259 18.88 4.02 -22.53
CA ALA A 259 18.87 5.45 -22.77
C ALA A 259 17.57 6.12 -22.28
N SER A 260 16.41 5.54 -22.63
CA SER A 260 15.11 6.07 -22.16
C SER A 260 14.95 5.96 -20.64
N MET A 261 15.48 4.90 -20.03
CA MET A 261 15.50 4.74 -18.58
C MET A 261 16.41 5.80 -17.92
N TYR A 262 17.57 6.06 -18.50
CA TYR A 262 18.48 7.11 -18.04
C TYR A 262 17.81 8.48 -18.07
N GLU A 263 17.20 8.86 -19.18
CA GLU A 263 16.49 10.14 -19.31
C GLU A 263 15.36 10.30 -18.31
N ALA A 264 14.60 9.24 -18.04
CA ALA A 264 13.55 9.24 -17.02
C ALA A 264 14.14 9.42 -15.60
N VAL A 265 15.21 8.71 -15.28
CA VAL A 265 15.89 8.82 -13.98
C VAL A 265 16.44 10.24 -13.78
N VAL A 266 17.08 10.82 -14.79
CA VAL A 266 17.67 12.17 -14.72
C VAL A 266 16.64 13.24 -14.34
N LYS A 267 15.41 13.13 -14.86
CA LYS A 267 14.33 14.09 -14.58
C LYS A 267 13.86 14.08 -13.13
N GLU A 268 13.94 12.92 -12.46
CA GLU A 268 13.31 12.68 -11.17
C GLU A 268 14.34 12.64 -10.02
N TYR A 269 15.60 12.30 -10.31
CA TYR A 269 16.60 11.97 -9.30
C TYR A 269 16.89 13.11 -8.31
N SER A 270 16.94 14.36 -8.80
CA SER A 270 17.26 15.52 -7.95
C SER A 270 16.19 15.85 -6.91
N ASP A 271 14.95 15.39 -7.12
CA ASP A 271 13.79 15.69 -6.27
C ASP A 271 13.36 14.47 -5.43
N CYS A 272 14.05 13.33 -5.54
CA CYS A 272 13.78 12.16 -4.70
C CYS A 272 14.58 12.18 -3.39
N ASP A 273 14.04 11.53 -2.36
CA ASP A 273 14.71 11.29 -1.08
C ASP A 273 15.41 9.93 -1.04
N ILE A 274 14.82 8.93 -1.71
CA ILE A 274 15.32 7.56 -1.79
C ILE A 274 15.32 7.12 -3.25
N ALA A 275 16.42 6.55 -3.71
CA ALA A 275 16.55 6.00 -5.06
C ALA A 275 16.98 4.54 -5.01
N ILE A 276 16.22 3.65 -5.65
CA ILE A 276 16.49 2.20 -5.67
C ILE A 276 16.72 1.72 -7.11
N ALA A 277 17.94 1.30 -7.40
CA ALA A 277 18.37 0.80 -8.69
C ALA A 277 18.22 -0.73 -8.78
N SER A 278 16.99 -1.19 -9.06
CA SER A 278 16.67 -2.64 -9.14
C SER A 278 16.47 -3.16 -10.58
N ALA A 279 16.56 -2.30 -11.59
CA ALA A 279 16.45 -2.68 -12.99
C ALA A 279 17.64 -3.53 -13.46
N ALA A 280 17.38 -4.46 -14.37
CA ALA A 280 18.40 -5.20 -15.10
C ALA A 280 18.69 -4.46 -16.41
N VAL A 281 19.48 -3.39 -16.30
CA VAL A 281 19.88 -2.55 -17.43
C VAL A 281 20.92 -3.30 -18.28
N ALA A 282 20.76 -3.29 -19.59
CA ALA A 282 21.74 -3.86 -20.51
C ALA A 282 23.05 -3.04 -20.47
N ASP A 283 24.20 -3.70 -20.29
CA ASP A 283 25.51 -3.05 -20.27
C ASP A 283 26.00 -2.60 -21.65
N TYR A 284 25.43 -3.20 -22.71
CA TYR A 284 25.80 -2.96 -24.09
C TYR A 284 24.56 -2.80 -24.97
N ARG A 285 24.67 -1.98 -26.03
CA ARG A 285 23.66 -1.79 -27.07
C ARG A 285 24.27 -1.94 -28.47
N PRO A 286 23.48 -2.29 -29.49
CA PRO A 286 23.94 -2.23 -30.88
C PRO A 286 24.42 -0.83 -31.24
N LYS A 287 25.65 -0.75 -31.77
CA LYS A 287 26.24 0.53 -32.21
C LYS A 287 25.50 1.11 -33.42
N ASN A 288 25.01 0.23 -34.30
CA ASN A 288 24.20 0.59 -35.46
C ASN A 288 22.84 -0.11 -35.36
N ILE A 289 21.76 0.68 -35.30
CA ILE A 289 20.39 0.17 -35.26
C ILE A 289 19.83 0.23 -36.68
N SER A 290 19.31 -0.89 -37.18
CA SER A 290 18.65 -0.94 -38.48
C SER A 290 17.21 -0.45 -38.39
N ASN A 291 16.78 0.44 -39.28
CA ASN A 291 15.37 0.86 -39.38
C ASN A 291 14.48 -0.16 -40.09
N GLN A 292 15.07 -1.19 -40.69
CA GLN A 292 14.36 -2.27 -41.38
C GLN A 292 14.79 -3.62 -40.83
N LYS A 293 13.87 -4.60 -40.87
CA LYS A 293 14.19 -5.98 -40.51
C LYS A 293 15.36 -6.46 -41.35
N ILE A 294 16.45 -6.86 -40.68
CA ILE A 294 17.65 -7.33 -41.38
C ILE A 294 17.30 -8.61 -42.13
N LYS A 295 17.45 -8.59 -43.45
CA LYS A 295 17.14 -9.73 -44.33
C LYS A 295 18.12 -10.86 -44.07
N LYS A 296 17.64 -12.11 -44.15
CA LYS A 296 18.52 -13.30 -44.15
C LYS A 296 19.26 -13.34 -45.48
N ALA A 297 20.44 -12.73 -45.55
CA ALA A 297 21.26 -12.69 -46.76
C ALA A 297 22.61 -13.39 -46.58
N ASP A 298 23.22 -13.30 -45.39
CA ASP A 298 24.57 -13.81 -45.14
C ASP A 298 24.60 -15.10 -44.32
N ALA A 299 25.64 -15.90 -44.55
CA ALA A 299 25.92 -17.13 -43.77
C ALA A 299 26.35 -16.82 -42.33
N GLU A 300 26.89 -15.62 -42.08
CA GLU A 300 27.34 -15.13 -40.78
C GLU A 300 26.65 -13.81 -40.44
N PHE A 301 26.20 -13.65 -39.20
CA PHE A 301 25.52 -12.45 -38.71
C PHE A 301 26.24 -11.92 -37.47
N ALA A 302 26.85 -10.74 -37.59
CA ALA A 302 27.57 -10.08 -36.51
C ALA A 302 26.90 -8.75 -36.14
N ILE A 303 26.90 -8.44 -34.84
CA ILE A 303 26.40 -7.17 -34.30
C ILE A 303 27.52 -6.52 -33.51
N GLU A 304 27.95 -5.33 -33.92
CA GLU A 304 28.90 -4.52 -33.15
C GLU A 304 28.16 -3.85 -31.99
N LEU A 305 28.71 -3.98 -30.78
CA LEU A 305 28.12 -3.44 -29.55
C LEU A 305 28.98 -2.32 -28.97
N GLU A 306 28.31 -1.32 -28.38
CA GLU A 306 28.94 -0.27 -27.59
C GLU A 306 28.32 -0.23 -26.17
N ARG A 307 29.04 0.36 -25.21
CA ARG A 307 28.58 0.42 -23.82
C ARG A 307 27.42 1.40 -23.66
N THR A 308 26.48 1.04 -22.79
CA THR A 308 25.41 1.95 -22.36
C THR A 308 25.88 2.87 -21.24
N THR A 309 25.08 3.89 -20.94
CA THR A 309 25.30 4.76 -19.79
C THR A 309 25.01 4.00 -18.49
N ASP A 310 25.98 4.00 -17.58
CA ASP A 310 25.86 3.36 -16.28
C ASP A 310 25.03 4.23 -15.33
N ILE A 311 23.70 4.01 -15.34
CA ILE A 311 22.72 4.83 -14.61
C ILE A 311 23.03 4.87 -13.11
N LEU A 312 23.41 3.74 -12.51
CA LEU A 312 23.74 3.67 -11.07
C LEU A 312 25.01 4.46 -10.73
N LYS A 313 26.02 4.41 -11.61
CA LYS A 313 27.23 5.24 -11.43
C LYS A 313 26.90 6.72 -11.51
N TRP A 314 26.05 7.09 -12.48
CA TRP A 314 25.62 8.47 -12.65
C TRP A 314 24.85 8.96 -11.42
N MET A 315 23.88 8.20 -10.92
CA MET A 315 23.17 8.52 -9.68
C MET A 315 24.14 8.72 -8.52
N GLY A 316 25.10 7.81 -8.33
CA GLY A 316 26.12 7.94 -7.29
C GLY A 316 27.01 9.18 -7.41
N ALA A 317 27.28 9.64 -8.63
CA ALA A 317 28.06 10.85 -8.89
C ALA A 317 27.26 12.14 -8.65
N GLU A 318 25.96 12.12 -8.96
CA GLU A 318 25.04 13.26 -8.77
C GLU A 318 24.39 13.30 -7.37
N LYS A 319 24.60 12.26 -6.56
CA LYS A 319 24.05 12.13 -5.22
C LYS A 319 24.48 13.31 -4.34
N LYS A 320 23.49 14.02 -3.78
CA LYS A 320 23.69 15.12 -2.83
C LYS A 320 23.22 14.73 -1.44
N ASN A 321 21.97 14.26 -1.35
CA ASN A 321 21.26 13.95 -0.12
C ASN A 321 20.38 12.69 -0.23
N GLN A 322 20.28 12.10 -1.43
CA GLN A 322 19.48 10.91 -1.71
C GLN A 322 20.05 9.70 -0.97
N PHE A 323 19.18 8.87 -0.40
CA PHE A 323 19.54 7.52 0.03
C PHE A 323 19.55 6.59 -1.19
N LEU A 324 20.72 6.17 -1.63
CA LEU A 324 20.93 5.43 -2.87
C LEU A 324 21.18 3.94 -2.60
N VAL A 325 20.27 3.12 -3.12
CA VAL A 325 20.30 1.66 -3.01
C VAL A 325 20.59 1.03 -4.37
N GLY A 326 21.59 0.15 -4.43
CA GLY A 326 21.88 -0.64 -5.63
C GLY A 326 21.57 -2.12 -5.44
N PHE A 327 21.40 -2.83 -6.56
CA PHE A 327 21.33 -4.29 -6.57
C PHE A 327 22.60 -4.90 -7.16
N ALA A 328 23.02 -6.02 -6.60
CA ALA A 328 24.08 -6.87 -7.12
C ALA A 328 23.55 -8.29 -7.33
N LEU A 329 24.03 -8.90 -8.41
CA LEU A 329 23.78 -10.29 -8.72
C LEU A 329 25.10 -10.81 -9.32
N GLU A 330 25.87 -11.47 -8.48
CA GLU A 330 27.19 -11.98 -8.82
C GLU A 330 27.13 -13.51 -8.76
N THR A 331 27.92 -14.18 -9.59
CA THR A 331 28.03 -15.65 -9.58
C THR A 331 29.28 -16.14 -8.88
N GLU A 332 30.26 -15.25 -8.67
CA GLU A 332 31.56 -15.53 -8.08
C GLU A 332 31.99 -14.35 -7.19
N ASN A 333 32.68 -14.62 -6.09
CA ASN A 333 33.18 -13.63 -5.12
C ASN A 333 32.12 -12.57 -4.74
N GLU A 334 30.89 -13.04 -4.49
CA GLU A 334 29.67 -12.24 -4.47
C GLU A 334 29.76 -11.04 -3.50
N GLU A 335 30.22 -11.28 -2.27
CA GLU A 335 30.35 -10.23 -1.25
C GLU A 335 31.42 -9.19 -1.57
N GLU A 336 32.59 -9.62 -2.07
CA GLU A 336 33.69 -8.72 -2.38
C GLU A 336 33.32 -7.81 -3.57
N ASN A 337 32.71 -8.39 -4.61
CA ASN A 337 32.19 -7.66 -5.75
C ASN A 337 31.08 -6.67 -5.34
N ALA A 338 30.17 -7.07 -4.44
CA ALA A 338 29.15 -6.18 -3.91
C ALA A 338 29.74 -5.01 -3.11
N LYS A 339 30.71 -5.26 -2.21
CA LYS A 339 31.41 -4.20 -1.44
C LYS A 339 32.17 -3.24 -2.36
N ASN A 340 32.83 -3.76 -3.40
CA ASN A 340 33.51 -2.94 -4.40
C ASN A 340 32.53 -2.09 -5.20
N LYS A 341 31.38 -2.65 -5.60
CA LYS A 341 30.30 -1.94 -6.30
C LYS A 341 29.71 -0.84 -5.41
N LEU A 342 29.45 -1.12 -4.13
CA LEU A 342 28.97 -0.14 -3.15
C LEU A 342 29.87 1.09 -3.09
N LYS A 343 31.18 0.90 -2.93
CA LYS A 343 32.15 2.01 -2.87
C LYS A 343 32.25 2.75 -4.21
N LYS A 344 32.44 2.02 -5.31
CA LYS A 344 32.62 2.58 -6.66
C LYS A 344 31.41 3.38 -7.15
N LYS A 345 30.23 3.05 -6.66
CA LYS A 345 28.95 3.67 -7.06
C LYS A 345 28.39 4.62 -6.00
N ASN A 346 29.12 4.87 -4.90
CA ASN A 346 28.69 5.79 -3.84
C ASN A 346 27.30 5.44 -3.24
N LEU A 347 27.05 4.15 -3.00
CA LEU A 347 25.77 3.66 -2.46
C LEU A 347 25.74 3.72 -0.93
N ASP A 348 24.56 3.93 -0.36
CA ASP A 348 24.32 3.80 1.08
C ASP A 348 24.05 2.34 1.48
N LEU A 349 23.44 1.60 0.55
CA LEU A 349 23.04 0.21 0.72
C LEU A 349 23.17 -0.54 -0.61
N ILE A 350 23.61 -1.79 -0.56
CA ILE A 350 23.56 -2.70 -1.70
C ILE A 350 22.84 -3.99 -1.31
N VAL A 351 21.88 -4.40 -2.15
CA VAL A 351 21.15 -5.65 -2.03
C VAL A 351 21.86 -6.70 -2.88
N LEU A 352 22.50 -7.66 -2.23
CA LEU A 352 23.16 -8.79 -2.90
C LEU A 352 22.19 -9.97 -2.98
N ASN A 353 21.86 -10.40 -4.19
CA ASN A 353 21.03 -11.57 -4.44
C ASN A 353 21.90 -12.83 -4.57
N SER A 354 21.54 -13.92 -3.88
CA SER A 354 22.15 -15.24 -4.11
C SER A 354 21.56 -15.90 -5.36
N LEU A 355 22.40 -16.44 -6.25
CA LEU A 355 21.97 -17.31 -7.36
C LEU A 355 22.18 -18.80 -7.08
N ASN A 356 22.97 -19.12 -6.06
CA ASN A 356 23.41 -20.48 -5.75
C ASN A 356 22.35 -21.29 -4.98
N ASP A 357 21.36 -20.61 -4.40
CA ASP A 357 20.27 -21.23 -3.65
C ASP A 357 19.09 -21.59 -4.56
N LYS A 358 18.63 -22.86 -4.50
CA LYS A 358 17.45 -23.33 -5.24
C LYS A 358 16.23 -22.46 -4.88
N GLY A 359 15.70 -21.74 -5.87
CA GLY A 359 14.53 -20.87 -5.71
C GLY A 359 14.82 -19.37 -5.66
N ALA A 360 16.09 -18.95 -5.63
CA ALA A 360 16.48 -17.54 -5.71
C ALA A 360 16.67 -17.06 -7.18
N GLY A 361 16.51 -15.75 -7.44
CA GLY A 361 16.83 -15.12 -8.73
C GLY A 361 15.68 -14.49 -9.54
N PHE A 362 15.93 -14.25 -10.84
CA PHE A 362 15.11 -13.35 -11.68
C PHE A 362 13.66 -13.81 -11.93
N LYS A 363 13.45 -15.10 -12.19
CA LYS A 363 12.14 -15.63 -12.63
C LYS A 363 11.24 -16.13 -11.48
N GLY A 364 11.82 -16.39 -10.31
CA GLY A 364 11.09 -16.89 -9.13
C GLY A 364 10.22 -15.83 -8.45
N GLN A 365 9.29 -16.29 -7.61
CA GLN A 365 8.52 -15.43 -6.70
C GLN A 365 9.29 -15.08 -5.42
N THR A 366 10.31 -15.89 -5.11
CA THR A 366 11.16 -15.80 -3.94
C THR A 366 12.51 -15.17 -4.25
N ASN A 367 13.19 -14.69 -3.21
CA ASN A 367 14.54 -14.18 -3.27
C ASN A 367 15.24 -14.41 -1.92
N LYS A 368 16.55 -14.61 -1.96
CA LYS A 368 17.40 -14.68 -0.77
C LYS A 368 18.47 -13.62 -0.93
N VAL A 369 18.52 -12.70 0.03
CA VAL A 369 19.34 -11.49 -0.09
C VAL A 369 20.20 -11.27 1.14
N SER A 370 21.33 -10.62 0.91
CA SER A 370 22.15 -10.00 1.94
C SER A 370 22.16 -8.49 1.71
N LEU A 371 21.89 -7.72 2.75
CA LEU A 371 21.98 -6.27 2.73
C LEU A 371 23.35 -5.86 3.26
N ILE A 372 24.09 -5.06 2.49
CA ILE A 372 25.41 -4.56 2.87
C ILE A 372 25.36 -3.05 2.87
N ASN A 373 25.59 -2.43 4.04
CA ASN A 373 25.51 -0.98 4.18
C ASN A 373 26.87 -0.29 3.90
N HIS A 374 26.89 1.04 3.91
CA HIS A 374 28.11 1.83 3.66
C HIS A 374 29.25 1.59 4.67
N LYS A 375 28.95 1.08 5.86
CA LYS A 375 29.93 0.65 6.88
C LYS A 375 30.45 -0.78 6.64
N LEU A 376 29.98 -1.43 5.57
CA LEU A 376 30.28 -2.82 5.20
C LEU A 376 29.74 -3.86 6.19
N GLU A 377 28.75 -3.47 7.00
CA GLU A 377 28.01 -4.40 7.85
C GLU A 377 27.05 -5.20 6.96
N ILE A 378 26.93 -6.49 7.25
CA ILE A 378 26.14 -7.43 6.44
C ILE A 378 24.99 -7.96 7.29
N LYS A 379 23.78 -7.88 6.74
CA LYS A 379 22.57 -8.49 7.29
C LYS A 379 22.01 -9.48 6.28
N ALA A 380 22.12 -10.77 6.60
CA ALA A 380 21.66 -11.86 5.75
C ALA A 380 20.20 -12.21 6.08
N PHE A 381 19.42 -12.51 5.04
CA PHE A 381 18.03 -12.94 5.16
C PHE A 381 17.85 -14.34 4.56
N GLU A 382 16.92 -15.09 5.14
CA GLU A 382 16.49 -16.38 4.59
C GLU A 382 15.70 -16.21 3.29
N LEU A 383 15.43 -17.31 2.59
CA LEU A 383 14.60 -17.31 1.39
C LEU A 383 13.18 -16.86 1.73
N LYS A 384 12.76 -15.72 1.17
CA LYS A 384 11.43 -15.13 1.36
C LYS A 384 10.79 -14.77 0.03
N THR A 385 9.52 -14.41 0.03
CA THR A 385 8.88 -13.82 -1.16
C THR A 385 9.49 -12.46 -1.47
N LYS A 386 9.43 -12.02 -2.73
CA LYS A 386 9.91 -10.69 -3.14
C LYS A 386 9.18 -9.54 -2.44
N ALA A 387 7.94 -9.76 -2.00
CA ALA A 387 7.17 -8.79 -1.22
C ALA A 387 7.75 -8.64 0.19
N GLU A 388 8.04 -9.75 0.88
CA GLU A 388 8.68 -9.72 2.20
C GLU A 388 10.10 -9.14 2.14
N VAL A 389 10.88 -9.48 1.11
CA VAL A 389 12.22 -8.89 0.92
C VAL A 389 12.13 -7.37 0.68
N ALA A 390 11.08 -6.89 0.01
CA ALA A 390 10.88 -5.45 -0.16
C ALA A 390 10.63 -4.75 1.19
N VAL A 391 9.88 -5.39 2.09
CA VAL A 391 9.67 -4.90 3.47
C VAL A 391 10.99 -4.88 4.23
N ASP A 392 11.77 -5.97 4.21
CA ASP A 392 13.08 -6.06 4.87
C ASP A 392 14.03 -4.93 4.42
N ILE A 393 14.04 -4.62 3.11
CA ILE A 393 14.85 -3.53 2.54
C ILE A 393 14.42 -2.16 3.10
N PHE A 394 13.12 -1.86 3.17
CA PHE A 394 12.65 -0.59 3.70
C PHE A 394 12.82 -0.45 5.20
N GLU A 395 12.72 -1.54 5.96
CA GLU A 395 13.08 -1.55 7.38
C GLU A 395 14.54 -1.15 7.58
N GLU A 396 15.45 -1.72 6.78
CA GLU A 396 16.88 -1.39 6.83
C GLU A 396 17.14 0.07 6.41
N ILE A 397 16.49 0.55 5.34
CA ILE A 397 16.59 1.96 4.92
C ILE A 397 16.14 2.89 6.05
N ASN A 398 15.01 2.61 6.70
CA ASN A 398 14.49 3.43 7.79
C ASN A 398 15.42 3.42 9.01
N GLN A 399 16.00 2.26 9.36
CA GLN A 399 16.99 2.18 10.44
C GLN A 399 18.23 3.04 10.13
N LEU A 400 18.76 2.93 8.92
CA LEU A 400 19.98 3.65 8.52
C LEU A 400 19.77 5.16 8.32
N LYS A 401 18.56 5.61 7.95
CA LYS A 401 18.24 7.04 7.83
C LYS A 401 18.04 7.73 9.19
N ASN A 402 17.66 6.97 10.22
CA ASN A 402 17.37 7.48 11.57
C ASN A 402 18.56 7.34 12.55
N ALA A 403 19.64 6.69 12.13
CA ALA A 403 20.87 6.50 12.91
C ALA A 403 21.91 7.57 12.56
#